data_AF-A0A1F9E9H0-F1
#
_entry.id   AF-A0A1F9E9H0-F1
#
_cell.length_a   1.000
_cell.length_b   1.000
_cell.length_c   1.000
_cell.angle_alpha   90.00
_cell.angle_beta   90.00
_cell.angle_gamma   90.00
#
_symmetry.space_group_name_H-M   'P 1'
#
loop_
_entity.id
_entity.type
_entity.pdbx_description
1 polymer ?
#
loop_
_entity_poly.entity_id
_entity_poly.type
_entity_poly.pdbx_seq_one_letter_code
_entity_poly.pdbx_strand_id
1 'polypeptide(L)'
;MKHQVKQKEAKFLDPLYVIFEKYLYDFPNEDLDLFIATIVNEYIDYLNTHSVAIPDKTKPMLLKDLADEVYDMFIKKVHGCLNLKDFRSSGRVSKIEKLLAQDRYFKLTG
;
A
#
# COMPACT_ATOMS: atom_id res chain seq x y z
N MET A 1 -1.29 -41.28 16.55
CA MET A 1 -0.57 -40.08 16.06
C MET A 1 -1.60 -39.07 15.57
N LYS A 2 -1.82 -37.98 16.32
CA LYS A 2 -2.77 -36.92 15.94
C LYS A 2 -2.05 -35.94 15.00
N HIS A 3 -2.38 -35.97 13.72
CA HIS A 3 -1.94 -34.96 12.77
C HIS A 3 -2.77 -33.70 13.01
N GLN A 4 -2.18 -32.70 13.68
CA GLN A 4 -2.74 -31.35 13.66
C GLN A 4 -2.41 -30.72 12.31
N VAL A 5 -3.43 -30.52 11.49
CA VAL A 5 -3.36 -29.63 10.34
C VAL A 5 -3.20 -28.21 10.90
N LYS A 6 -1.97 -27.68 10.87
CA LYS A 6 -1.73 -26.24 11.05
C LYS A 6 -2.44 -25.54 9.91
N GLN A 7 -3.64 -25.01 10.18
CA GLN A 7 -4.26 -24.04 9.31
C GLN A 7 -3.27 -22.87 9.19
N LYS A 8 -2.68 -22.69 8.01
CA LYS A 8 -1.94 -21.48 7.67
C LYS A 8 -2.99 -20.37 7.68
N GLU A 9 -3.05 -19.59 8.75
CA GLU A 9 -3.79 -18.32 8.73
C GLU A 9 -3.29 -17.54 7.51
N ALA A 10 -4.20 -17.25 6.57
CA ALA A 10 -3.90 -16.32 5.50
C ALA A 10 -3.53 -15.01 6.20
N LYS A 11 -2.27 -14.57 6.08
CA LYS A 11 -1.87 -13.23 6.53
C LYS A 11 -2.77 -12.26 5.79
N PHE A 12 -3.77 -11.73 6.48
CA PHE A 12 -4.55 -10.61 6.00
C PHE A 12 -3.56 -9.46 5.83
N LEU A 13 -3.29 -9.09 4.59
CA LEU A 13 -2.38 -8.00 4.28
C LEU A 13 -3.17 -6.71 4.41
N ASP A 14 -2.59 -5.76 5.13
CA ASP A 14 -3.16 -4.44 5.34
C ASP A 14 -3.52 -3.80 3.98
N PRO A 15 -4.78 -3.40 3.76
CA PRO A 15 -5.21 -2.75 2.52
C PRO A 15 -4.39 -1.51 2.17
N LEU A 16 -3.99 -0.71 3.17
CA LEU A 16 -3.16 0.48 2.93
C LEU A 16 -1.80 0.08 2.33
N TYR A 17 -1.19 -0.99 2.87
CA TYR A 17 0.07 -1.53 2.35
C TYR A 17 -0.09 -2.10 0.92
N VAL A 18 -1.19 -2.80 0.66
CA VAL A 18 -1.47 -3.37 -0.66
C VAL A 18 -1.62 -2.27 -1.73
N ILE A 19 -2.35 -1.20 -1.41
CA ILE A 19 -2.49 -0.03 -2.28
C ILE A 19 -1.13 0.67 -2.47
N PHE A 20 -0.38 0.85 -1.38
CA PHE A 20 0.96 1.43 -1.41
C PHE A 20 1.90 0.66 -2.37
N GLU A 21 1.94 -0.68 -2.28
CA GLU A 21 2.82 -1.50 -3.13
C GLU A 21 2.45 -1.42 -4.61
N LYS A 22 1.16 -1.39 -4.94
CA LYS A 22 0.69 -1.18 -6.32
C LYS A 22 1.26 0.12 -6.89
N TYR A 23 1.08 1.23 -6.17
CA TYR A 23 1.59 2.52 -6.63
C TYR A 23 3.11 2.62 -6.59
N LEU A 24 3.77 1.99 -5.63
CA LEU A 24 5.23 1.98 -5.57
C LEU A 24 5.85 1.49 -6.90
N TYR A 25 5.22 0.51 -7.55
CA TYR A 25 5.70 -0.06 -8.81
C TYR A 25 5.16 0.62 -10.06
N ASP A 26 3.92 1.11 -10.04
CA ASP A 26 3.20 1.54 -11.25
C ASP A 26 2.90 3.05 -11.32
N PHE A 27 3.19 3.82 -10.26
CA PHE A 27 2.87 5.26 -10.23
C PHE A 27 3.69 6.06 -11.26
N PRO A 28 3.06 6.80 -12.19
CA PRO A 28 3.76 7.37 -13.35
C PRO A 28 4.56 8.65 -13.05
N ASN A 29 4.28 9.32 -11.93
CA ASN A 29 4.88 10.60 -11.57
C ASN A 29 5.99 10.42 -10.51
N GLU A 30 6.92 11.37 -10.43
CA GLU A 30 7.98 11.40 -9.41
C GLU A 30 7.60 12.27 -8.19
N ASP A 31 6.45 12.95 -8.26
CA ASP A 31 5.91 13.78 -7.19
C ASP A 31 5.47 12.92 -5.98
N LEU A 32 6.18 13.10 -4.86
CA LEU A 32 5.94 12.37 -3.62
C LEU A 32 4.63 12.77 -2.95
N ASP A 33 4.26 14.05 -2.97
CA ASP A 33 3.04 14.53 -2.35
C ASP A 33 1.83 13.99 -3.11
N LEU A 34 1.89 13.99 -4.45
CA LEU A 34 0.88 13.37 -5.29
C LEU A 34 0.81 11.86 -5.08
N PHE A 35 1.94 11.19 -4.92
CA PHE A 35 2.01 9.75 -4.63
C PHE A 35 1.29 9.41 -3.31
N ILE A 36 1.62 10.14 -2.23
CA ILE A 36 1.00 9.95 -0.91
C ILE A 36 -0.50 10.25 -0.99
N ALA A 37 -0.88 11.39 -1.56
CA ALA A 37 -2.29 11.77 -1.70
C ALA A 37 -3.09 10.75 -2.49
N THR A 38 -2.52 10.17 -3.56
CA THR A 38 -3.17 9.13 -4.36
C THR A 38 -3.46 7.87 -3.54
N ILE A 39 -2.49 7.40 -2.75
CA ILE A 39 -2.65 6.20 -1.90
C ILE A 39 -3.67 6.46 -0.80
N VAL A 40 -3.58 7.61 -0.13
CA VAL A 40 -4.50 7.97 0.96
C VAL A 40 -5.93 8.07 0.44
N ASN A 41 -6.15 8.73 -0.70
CA ASN A 41 -7.48 8.84 -1.29
C ASN A 41 -8.04 7.47 -1.70
N GLU A 42 -7.24 6.61 -2.33
CA GLU A 42 -7.68 5.27 -2.71
C GLU A 42 -8.00 4.39 -1.49
N TYR A 43 -7.27 4.54 -0.40
CA TYR A 43 -7.57 3.85 0.86
C TYR A 43 -8.86 4.35 1.51
N ILE A 44 -9.11 5.66 1.50
CA ILE A 44 -10.38 6.21 1.99
C ILE A 44 -11.55 5.73 1.14
N ASP A 45 -11.38 5.68 -0.19
CA ASP A 45 -12.39 5.12 -1.09
C ASP A 45 -12.65 3.64 -0.79
N TYR A 46 -11.58 2.85 -0.56
CA TYR A 46 -11.70 1.46 -0.11
C TYR A 46 -12.49 1.34 1.21
N LEU A 47 -12.24 2.20 2.21
CA LEU A 47 -13.00 2.19 3.46
C LEU A 47 -14.48 2.51 3.24
N ASN A 48 -14.77 3.48 2.37
CA ASN A 48 -16.14 3.86 2.02
C ASN A 48 -16.89 2.71 1.32
N THR A 49 -16.25 2.00 0.38
CA THR A 49 -16.89 0.84 -0.31
C THR A 49 -17.14 -0.34 0.64
N HIS A 50 -16.34 -0.45 1.71
CA HIS A 50 -16.48 -1.49 2.74
C HIS A 50 -17.34 -1.04 3.93
N SER A 51 -18.16 0.01 3.77
CA SER A 51 -19.11 0.51 4.77
C SER A 51 -18.48 0.96 6.09
N VAL A 52 -17.21 1.38 6.07
CA VAL A 52 -16.56 2.00 7.23
C VAL A 52 -16.88 3.49 7.22
N ALA A 53 -17.78 3.90 8.11
CA ALA A 53 -18.15 5.31 8.25
C ALA A 53 -17.08 6.08 9.02
N ILE A 54 -16.49 7.10 8.39
CA ILE A 54 -15.53 8.01 9.02
C ILE A 54 -16.26 9.32 9.35
N PRO A 55 -16.36 9.72 10.63
CA PRO A 55 -16.94 11.00 11.00
C PRO A 55 -16.20 12.19 10.37
N ASP A 56 -16.92 13.18 9.84
CA ASP A 56 -16.31 14.35 9.19
C ASP A 56 -15.34 15.11 10.10
N LYS A 57 -15.62 15.15 11.40
CA LYS A 57 -14.77 15.83 12.39
C LYS A 57 -13.41 15.16 12.57
N THR A 58 -13.33 13.83 12.38
CA THR A 58 -12.10 13.06 12.54
C THR A 58 -11.35 12.87 11.22
N LYS A 59 -12.03 13.10 10.09
CA LYS A 59 -11.48 12.90 8.75
C LYS A 59 -10.16 13.67 8.51
N PRO A 60 -10.01 14.96 8.88
CA PRO A 60 -8.73 15.66 8.66
C PRO A 60 -7.56 15.05 9.44
N MET A 61 -7.80 14.60 10.68
CA MET A 61 -6.79 13.95 11.51
C MET A 61 -6.41 12.59 10.92
N LEU A 62 -7.40 11.79 10.54
CA LEU A 62 -7.15 10.50 9.89
C LEU A 62 -6.36 10.64 8.59
N LEU A 63 -6.71 11.61 7.73
CA LEU A 63 -5.99 11.86 6.49
C LEU A 63 -4.53 12.21 6.74
N LYS A 64 -4.24 13.00 7.78
CA LYS A 64 -2.87 13.33 8.17
C LYS A 64 -2.12 12.09 8.66
N ASP A 65 -2.73 11.31 9.56
CA ASP A 65 -2.08 10.11 10.12
C ASP A 65 -1.78 9.07 9.02
N LEU A 66 -2.70 8.90 8.06
CA LEU A 66 -2.50 8.05 6.89
C LEU A 66 -1.38 8.57 5.99
N ALA A 67 -1.31 9.89 5.76
CA ALA A 67 -0.24 10.48 4.95
C ALA A 67 1.14 10.27 5.61
N ASP A 68 1.23 10.46 6.93
CA ASP A 68 2.43 10.22 7.72
C ASP A 68 2.84 8.73 7.66
N GLU A 69 1.88 7.81 7.76
CA GLU A 69 2.13 6.36 7.64
C GLU A 69 2.63 5.97 6.23
N VAL A 70 2.01 6.49 5.18
CA VAL A 70 2.43 6.23 3.79
C VAL A 70 3.83 6.79 3.53
N TYR A 71 4.14 7.97 4.07
CA TYR A 71 5.48 8.54 4.00
C TYR A 71 6.51 7.64 4.70
N ASP A 72 6.20 7.15 5.89
CA ASP A 72 7.06 6.22 6.62
C ASP A 72 7.31 4.91 5.86
N MET A 73 6.27 4.34 5.26
CA MET A 73 6.39 3.16 4.40
C MET A 73 7.27 3.46 3.19
N PHE A 74 7.08 4.61 2.56
CA PHE A 74 7.87 5.06 1.43
C PHE A 74 9.36 5.12 1.80
N ILE A 75 9.74 5.88 2.84
CA ILE A 75 11.13 6.04 3.27
C ILE A 75 11.79 4.70 3.59
N LYS A 76 11.08 3.81 4.30
CA LYS A 76 11.60 2.47 4.62
C LYS A 76 11.82 1.62 3.37
N LYS A 77 10.92 1.71 2.39
CA LYS A 77 10.96 0.86 1.19
C LYS A 77 11.95 1.37 0.15
N VAL A 78 12.07 2.68 -0.05
CA VAL A 78 13.01 3.27 -1.00
C VAL A 78 14.39 3.55 -0.39
N HIS A 79 14.59 3.29 0.90
CA HIS A 79 15.85 3.56 1.62
C HIS A 79 17.09 3.25 0.77
N GLY A 80 17.97 4.24 0.61
CA GLY A 80 19.15 4.14 -0.26
C GLY A 80 18.86 4.36 -1.75
N CYS A 81 17.72 4.96 -2.09
CA CYS A 81 17.36 5.53 -3.40
C CYS A 81 16.87 6.97 -3.17
N LEU A 82 17.09 7.89 -4.12
CA LEU A 82 16.70 9.29 -3.93
C LEU A 82 15.20 9.52 -4.20
N ASN A 83 14.61 8.71 -5.08
CA ASN A 83 13.22 8.83 -5.50
C ASN A 83 12.65 7.48 -6.00
N LEU A 84 11.37 7.48 -6.40
CA LEU A 84 10.68 6.30 -6.95
C LEU A 84 11.37 5.73 -8.20
N LYS A 85 11.87 6.60 -9.09
CA LYS A 85 12.51 6.19 -10.33
C LYS A 85 13.83 5.46 -10.07
N ASP A 86 14.64 5.98 -9.15
CA ASP A 86 15.87 5.33 -8.70
C ASP A 86 15.57 3.99 -8.06
N PHE A 87 14.55 3.94 -7.19
CA PHE A 87 14.12 2.68 -6.56
C PHE A 87 13.74 1.63 -7.59
N ARG A 88 12.93 1.98 -8.60
CA ARG A 88 12.52 1.05 -9.67
C ARG A 88 13.67 0.62 -10.57
N SER A 89 14.65 1.48 -10.76
CA SER A 89 15.82 1.23 -11.60
C SER A 89 16.97 0.56 -10.84
N SER A 90 16.90 0.48 -9.52
CA SER A 90 17.97 -0.04 -8.64
C SER A 90 18.26 -1.54 -8.78
N GLY A 91 17.45 -2.28 -9.54
CA GLY A 91 17.51 -3.74 -9.62
C GLY A 91 16.98 -4.46 -8.38
N ARG A 92 16.55 -3.74 -7.34
CA ARG A 92 15.95 -4.31 -6.11
C ARG A 92 14.51 -4.78 -6.30
N VAL A 93 13.88 -4.41 -7.41
CA VAL A 93 12.50 -4.77 -7.72
C VAL A 93 12.48 -5.88 -8.77
N SER A 94 12.19 -7.09 -8.33
CA SER A 94 12.02 -8.23 -9.24
C SER A 94 10.68 -8.19 -9.97
N LYS A 95 10.62 -8.80 -11.17
CA LYS A 95 9.36 -8.99 -11.90
C LYS A 95 8.33 -9.78 -11.07
N ILE A 96 8.80 -10.71 -10.24
CA ILE A 96 7.95 -11.54 -9.37
C ILE A 96 7.28 -10.67 -8.30
N GLU A 97 8.02 -9.77 -7.64
CA GLU A 97 7.44 -8.88 -6.62
C GLU A 97 6.35 -7.98 -7.19
N LYS A 98 6.56 -7.44 -8.40
CA LYS A 98 5.53 -6.64 -9.09
C LYS A 98 4.26 -7.46 -9.36
N LEU A 99 4.41 -8.67 -9.89
CA LEU A 99 3.27 -9.55 -10.16
C LEU A 99 2.52 -9.93 -8.88
N LEU A 100 3.24 -10.19 -7.79
CA LEU A 100 2.63 -10.50 -6.49
C LEU A 100 1.90 -9.29 -5.91
N ALA A 101 2.42 -8.07 -6.06
CA ALA A 101 1.73 -6.86 -5.63
C ALA A 101 0.44 -6.63 -6.43
N GLN A 102 0.49 -6.84 -7.74
CA GLN A 102 -0.69 -6.76 -8.62
C GLN A 102 -1.76 -7.81 -8.26
N ASP A 103 -1.36 -9.06 -7.99
CA ASP A 103 -2.28 -10.11 -7.53
C ASP A 103 -2.94 -9.76 -6.19
N ARG A 104 -2.18 -9.22 -5.23
CA ARG A 104 -2.74 -8.73 -3.96
C ARG A 104 -3.75 -7.61 -4.17
N TYR A 105 -3.40 -6.64 -5.00
CA TYR A 105 -4.28 -5.51 -5.30
C TYR A 105 -5.56 -5.94 -6.02
N PHE A 106 -5.45 -6.89 -6.96
CA PHE A 106 -6.61 -7.47 -7.63
C PHE A 106 -7.55 -8.16 -6.64
N LYS A 107 -7.01 -8.92 -5.67
CA LYS A 107 -7.79 -9.56 -4.60
C LYS A 107 -8.42 -8.58 -3.61
N LEU A 108 -7.87 -7.37 -3.49
CA LEU A 108 -8.42 -6.33 -2.61
C LEU A 108 -9.61 -5.62 -3.25
N THR A 109 -9.64 -5.53 -4.58
CA THR A 109 -10.59 -4.71 -5.34
C THR A 109 -11.63 -5.50 -6.13
N GLY A 110 -11.43 -6.81 -6.29
CA GLY A 110 -12.38 -7.74 -6.91
C GLY A 110 -13.22 -8.49 -5.89
#